data_AF-A0A958NUE2-F1
#
_entry.id   AF-A0A958NUE2-F1
#
_cell.length_a   1.000
_cell.length_b   1.000
_cell.length_c   1.000
_cell.angle_alpha   90.00
_cell.angle_beta   90.00
_cell.angle_gamma   90.00
#
_symmetry.space_group_name_H-M   'P 1'
#
loop_
_entity.id
_entity.type
_entity.pdbx_description
1 polymer ?
#
loop_
_entity_poly.entity_id
_entity_poly.type
_entity_poly.pdbx_seq_one_letter_code
_entity_poly.pdbx_strand_id
1 'polypeptide(L)'
;DKEMYEGFLDPDRRKKYEAELLERFRSHAQKHIEESNRRTKGWKKADYTNVAKDYDRLHHAFTEALKKGCTASDPNVQALVRAHYQVVNRFWTPDRAAYIGLGHLYCEHAEFRRLYDGYDPRLAPFLAKAMRLYAETHLPTKK
;
A
#
# COMPACT_ATOMS: atom_id res chain seq x y z
N ASP A 1 -2.99 7.43 16.96
CA ASP A 1 -3.65 6.19 16.49
C ASP A 1 -5.07 6.56 16.05
N LYS A 2 -5.48 6.26 14.79
CA LYS A 2 -6.65 6.78 14.00
C LYS A 2 -6.43 7.96 13.05
N GLU A 3 -5.68 8.99 13.43
CA GLU A 3 -5.58 10.23 12.62
C GLU A 3 -4.89 10.05 11.25
N MET A 4 -4.00 9.06 11.11
CA MET A 4 -3.33 8.80 9.82
C MET A 4 -4.26 8.14 8.77
N TYR A 5 -5.24 7.34 9.21
CA TYR A 5 -6.23 6.75 8.29
C TYR A 5 -7.42 7.67 8.04
N GLU A 6 -7.75 8.56 8.98
CA GLU A 6 -8.69 9.66 8.74
C GLU A 6 -8.19 10.59 7.63
N GLY A 7 -6.87 10.68 7.39
CA GLY A 7 -6.34 11.40 6.24
C GLY A 7 -6.72 10.82 4.87
N PHE A 8 -7.04 9.52 4.78
CA PHE A 8 -7.62 8.90 3.57
C PHE A 8 -9.13 9.11 3.47
N LEU A 9 -9.79 9.47 4.57
CA LEU A 9 -11.22 9.77 4.64
C LEU A 9 -11.50 11.26 4.45
N ASP A 10 -10.51 12.11 4.71
CA ASP A 10 -10.57 13.55 4.51
C ASP A 10 -10.52 13.89 3.01
N PRO A 11 -11.58 14.51 2.45
CA PRO A 11 -11.67 14.77 1.03
C PRO A 11 -10.65 15.80 0.53
N ASP A 12 -10.19 16.72 1.38
CA ASP A 12 -9.18 17.72 1.04
C ASP A 12 -7.79 17.12 0.96
N ARG A 13 -7.41 16.29 1.95
CA ARG A 13 -6.15 15.52 1.90
C ARG A 13 -6.12 14.56 0.72
N ARG A 14 -7.22 13.85 0.44
CA ARG A 14 -7.31 12.98 -0.76
C ARG A 14 -7.04 13.75 -2.04
N LYS A 15 -7.71 14.90 -2.26
CA LYS A 15 -7.49 15.73 -3.45
C LYS A 15 -6.03 16.17 -3.58
N LYS A 16 -5.41 16.56 -2.46
CA LYS A 16 -4.00 16.95 -2.45
C LYS A 16 -3.08 15.78 -2.80
N TYR A 17 -3.30 14.61 -2.20
CA TYR A 17 -2.57 13.39 -2.55
C TYR A 17 -2.77 12.97 -4.00
N GLU A 18 -4.00 13.03 -4.51
CA GLU A 18 -4.32 12.72 -5.90
C GLU A 18 -3.56 13.67 -6.84
N ALA A 19 -3.52 14.97 -6.56
CA ALA A 19 -2.76 15.95 -7.34
C ALA A 19 -1.24 15.68 -7.30
N GLU A 20 -0.67 15.41 -6.13
CA GLU A 20 0.76 15.09 -5.98
C GLU A 20 1.14 13.77 -6.69
N LEU A 21 0.28 12.75 -6.62
CA LEU A 21 0.48 11.49 -7.34
C LEU A 21 0.36 11.66 -8.86
N LEU A 22 -0.58 12.50 -9.33
CA LEU A 22 -0.73 12.85 -10.73
C LEU A 22 0.46 13.64 -11.27
N GLU A 23 1.03 14.54 -10.47
CA GLU A 23 2.22 15.29 -10.85
C GLU A 23 3.46 14.38 -10.97
N ARG A 24 3.64 13.48 -9.99
CA ARG A 24 4.84 12.64 -9.88
C ARG A 24 4.79 11.37 -10.75
N PHE A 25 3.63 10.76 -10.91
CA PHE A 25 3.46 9.48 -11.65
C PHE A 25 2.59 9.61 -12.91
N ARG A 26 2.14 10.84 -13.25
CA ARG A 26 1.46 11.20 -14.50
C ARG A 26 0.31 10.24 -14.85
N SER A 27 0.20 9.86 -16.13
CA SER A 27 -0.92 9.14 -16.74
C SER A 27 -1.18 7.74 -16.17
N HIS A 28 -0.17 7.11 -15.54
CA HIS A 28 -0.33 5.79 -14.93
C HIS A 28 -1.06 5.85 -13.60
N ALA A 29 -0.74 6.83 -12.74
CA ALA A 29 -1.45 7.01 -11.48
C ALA A 29 -2.91 7.43 -11.68
N GLN A 30 -3.19 8.22 -12.72
CA GLN A 30 -4.54 8.70 -13.03
C GLN A 30 -5.56 7.55 -13.17
N LYS A 31 -5.25 6.54 -13.99
CA LYS A 31 -6.15 5.39 -14.20
C LYS A 31 -6.41 4.60 -12.91
N HIS A 32 -5.40 4.47 -12.06
CA HIS A 32 -5.50 3.76 -10.78
C HIS A 32 -6.30 4.54 -9.74
N ILE A 33 -6.14 5.86 -9.70
CA ILE A 33 -6.91 6.78 -8.86
C ILE A 33 -8.38 6.78 -9.29
N GLU A 34 -8.68 6.92 -10.58
CA GLU A 34 -10.05 6.89 -11.12
C GLU A 34 -10.74 5.55 -10.82
N GLU A 35 -10.02 4.44 -10.97
CA GLU A 35 -10.54 3.12 -10.62
C GLU A 35 -10.83 3.01 -9.12
N SER A 36 -9.90 3.45 -8.28
CA SER A 36 -10.06 3.50 -6.82
C SER A 36 -11.28 4.31 -6.41
N ASN A 37 -11.44 5.52 -6.97
CA ASN A 37 -12.60 6.38 -6.74
C ASN A 37 -13.90 5.71 -7.18
N ARG A 38 -13.90 5.01 -8.33
CA ARG A 38 -15.08 4.29 -8.81
C ARG A 38 -15.46 3.12 -7.89
N ARG A 39 -14.48 2.32 -7.45
CA ARG A 39 -14.73 1.14 -6.58
C ARG A 39 -15.14 1.53 -5.16
N THR A 40 -14.58 2.63 -4.65
CA THR A 40 -14.88 3.13 -3.30
C THR A 40 -16.06 4.10 -3.24
N LYS A 41 -16.65 4.50 -4.37
CA LYS A 41 -17.79 5.43 -4.44
C LYS A 41 -18.97 5.05 -3.53
N GLY A 42 -19.19 3.75 -3.33
CA GLY A 42 -20.27 3.22 -2.47
C GLY A 42 -19.84 2.80 -1.07
N TRP A 43 -18.56 2.96 -0.71
CA TRP A 43 -18.05 2.52 0.59
C TRP A 43 -18.63 3.39 1.71
N LYS A 44 -19.06 2.71 2.77
CA LYS A 44 -19.46 3.35 4.02
C LYS A 44 -18.25 3.48 4.93
N LYS A 45 -18.36 4.30 5.98
CA LYS A 45 -17.32 4.43 7.02
C LYS A 45 -16.85 3.08 7.58
N ALA A 46 -17.75 2.11 7.68
CA ALA A 46 -17.44 0.74 8.10
C ALA A 46 -16.48 0.01 7.15
N ASP A 47 -16.63 0.16 5.83
CA ASP A 47 -15.75 -0.48 4.84
C ASP A 47 -14.33 0.05 4.95
N TYR A 48 -14.18 1.38 5.04
CA TYR A 48 -12.88 2.01 5.28
C TYR A 48 -12.26 1.58 6.62
N THR A 49 -13.09 1.48 7.67
CA THR A 49 -12.63 1.01 8.98
C THR A 49 -12.14 -0.44 8.92
N ASN A 50 -12.83 -1.31 8.18
CA ASN A 50 -12.43 -2.70 8.02
C ASN A 50 -11.11 -2.82 7.26
N VAL A 51 -10.94 -2.03 6.20
CA VAL A 51 -9.68 -2.02 5.44
C VAL A 51 -8.53 -1.45 6.26
N ALA A 52 -8.76 -0.39 7.04
CA ALA A 52 -7.75 0.14 7.96
C ALA A 52 -7.29 -0.93 8.97
N LYS A 53 -8.24 -1.71 9.53
CA LYS A 53 -7.91 -2.85 10.40
C LYS A 53 -7.13 -3.95 9.69
N ASP A 54 -7.45 -4.23 8.43
CA ASP A 54 -6.70 -5.21 7.63
C ASP A 54 -5.24 -4.75 7.43
N TYR A 55 -5.03 -3.46 7.09
CA TYR A 55 -3.68 -2.91 6.98
C TYR A 55 -2.91 -2.91 8.30
N ASP A 56 -3.54 -2.48 9.39
CA ASP A 56 -2.94 -2.47 10.73
C ASP A 56 -2.42 -3.86 11.13
N ARG A 57 -3.26 -4.89 10.97
CA ARG A 57 -2.89 -6.29 11.21
C ARG A 57 -1.72 -6.74 10.34
N LEU A 58 -1.70 -6.35 9.07
CA LEU A 58 -0.61 -6.67 8.16
C LEU A 58 0.69 -5.98 8.57
N HIS A 59 0.65 -4.69 8.89
CA HIS A 59 1.84 -3.94 9.33
C HIS A 59 2.42 -4.54 10.60
N HIS A 60 1.59 -4.89 11.59
CA HIS A 60 2.05 -5.61 12.77
C HIS A 60 2.68 -6.95 12.41
N ALA A 61 2.06 -7.75 11.55
CA ALA A 61 2.60 -9.04 11.14
C ALA A 61 3.95 -8.91 10.40
N PHE A 62 4.09 -7.91 9.53
CA PHE A 62 5.36 -7.61 8.85
C PHE A 62 6.44 -7.17 9.84
N THR A 63 6.11 -6.28 10.77
CA THR A 63 7.05 -5.85 11.81
C THR A 63 7.50 -7.02 12.67
N GLU A 64 6.60 -7.92 13.05
CA GLU A 64 6.96 -9.11 13.82
C GLU A 64 7.83 -10.09 13.02
N ALA A 65 7.55 -10.29 11.73
CA ALA A 65 8.41 -11.08 10.85
C ALA A 65 9.81 -10.45 10.72
N LEU A 66 9.88 -9.13 10.59
CA LEU A 66 11.12 -8.37 10.52
C LEU A 66 11.93 -8.47 11.81
N LYS A 67 11.29 -8.36 12.98
CA LYS A 67 11.94 -8.55 14.30
C LYS A 67 12.46 -9.97 14.50
N LYS A 68 11.77 -10.97 13.95
CA LYS A 68 12.21 -12.37 13.94
C LYS A 68 13.37 -12.63 12.97
N GLY A 69 13.81 -11.64 12.20
CA GLY A 69 14.89 -11.77 11.23
C GLY A 69 14.46 -12.46 9.93
N CYS A 70 13.16 -12.56 9.65
CA CYS A 70 12.69 -13.09 8.37
C CYS A 70 13.15 -12.18 7.22
N THR A 71 13.44 -12.82 6.09
CA THR A 71 13.83 -12.17 4.85
C THR A 71 12.60 -11.77 4.04
N ALA A 72 12.76 -10.79 3.14
CA ALA A 72 11.68 -10.36 2.24
C ALA A 72 11.16 -11.50 1.32
N SER A 73 12.00 -12.51 1.04
CA SER A 73 11.66 -13.68 0.23
C SER A 73 11.02 -14.82 1.02
N ASP A 74 10.95 -14.74 2.35
CA ASP A 74 10.42 -15.84 3.16
C ASP A 74 8.97 -16.17 2.76
N PRO A 75 8.60 -17.46 2.66
CA PRO A 75 7.25 -17.87 2.28
C PRO A 75 6.16 -17.24 3.16
N ASN A 76 6.44 -17.11 4.47
CA ASN A 76 5.53 -16.46 5.42
C ASN A 76 5.36 -14.97 5.11
N VAL A 77 6.46 -14.28 4.78
CA VAL A 77 6.42 -12.86 4.40
C VAL A 77 5.71 -12.69 3.06
N GLN A 78 5.97 -13.56 2.08
CA GLN A 78 5.29 -13.55 0.79
C GLN A 78 3.78 -13.82 0.91
N ALA A 79 3.35 -14.65 1.87
CA ALA A 79 1.93 -14.83 2.18
C ALA A 79 1.29 -13.54 2.73
N LEU A 80 2.01 -12.79 3.58
CA LEU A 80 1.56 -11.47 4.04
C LEU A 80 1.51 -10.46 2.89
N VAL A 81 2.49 -10.47 1.98
CA VAL A 81 2.49 -9.59 0.78
C VAL A 81 1.32 -9.92 -0.13
N ARG A 82 0.97 -11.20 -0.28
CA ARG A 82 -0.24 -11.61 -1.02
C ARG A 82 -1.50 -11.07 -0.38
N ALA A 83 -1.63 -11.13 0.95
CA ALA A 83 -2.76 -10.55 1.66
C ALA A 83 -2.81 -9.02 1.49
N HIS A 84 -1.66 -8.34 1.59
CA HIS A 84 -1.54 -6.91 1.29
C HIS A 84 -1.99 -6.59 -0.14
N TYR A 85 -1.54 -7.35 -1.14
CA TYR A 85 -1.97 -7.21 -2.52
C TYR A 85 -3.49 -7.35 -2.66
N GLN A 86 -4.11 -8.31 -1.97
CA GLN A 86 -5.57 -8.47 -1.98
C GLN A 86 -6.30 -7.27 -1.39
N VAL A 87 -5.78 -6.65 -0.33
CA VAL A 87 -6.36 -5.43 0.25
C VAL A 87 -6.24 -4.27 -0.74
N VAL A 88 -5.07 -4.06 -1.35
CA VAL A 88 -4.88 -3.05 -2.41
C VAL A 88 -5.83 -3.30 -3.59
N ASN A 89 -6.01 -4.56 -3.98
CA ASN A 89 -6.89 -4.97 -5.07
C ASN A 89 -8.38 -4.65 -4.82
N ARG A 90 -8.79 -4.36 -3.58
CA ARG A 90 -10.15 -3.87 -3.28
C ARG A 90 -10.38 -2.45 -3.82
N PHE A 91 -9.32 -1.65 -3.90
CA PHE A 91 -9.37 -0.28 -4.40
C PHE A 91 -9.18 -0.24 -5.92
N TRP A 92 -8.09 -0.80 -6.42
CA TRP A 92 -7.72 -0.80 -7.83
C TRP A 92 -6.87 -2.02 -8.12
N THR A 93 -6.73 -2.45 -9.37
CA THR A 93 -5.96 -3.66 -9.68
C THR A 93 -4.55 -3.31 -10.17
N PRO A 94 -3.52 -3.41 -9.30
CA PRO A 94 -2.15 -3.13 -9.70
C PRO A 94 -1.57 -4.22 -10.59
N ASP A 95 -0.91 -3.80 -11.68
CA ASP A 95 0.02 -4.63 -12.42
C ASP A 95 1.40 -4.67 -11.74
N ARG A 96 2.33 -5.48 -12.28
CA ARG A 96 3.68 -5.63 -11.71
C ARG A 96 4.38 -4.29 -11.48
N ALA A 97 4.39 -3.40 -12.48
CA ALA A 97 5.09 -2.13 -12.38
C ALA A 97 4.39 -1.19 -11.39
N ALA A 98 3.05 -1.18 -11.41
CA ALA A 98 2.25 -0.40 -10.49
C ALA A 98 2.46 -0.81 -9.02
N TYR A 99 2.48 -2.12 -8.74
CA TYR A 99 2.69 -2.64 -7.39
C TYR A 99 4.10 -2.36 -6.86
N ILE A 100 5.12 -2.49 -7.73
CA ILE A 100 6.49 -2.10 -7.39
C ILE A 100 6.56 -0.60 -7.09
N GLY A 101 5.99 0.24 -7.97
CA GLY A 101 5.94 1.69 -7.79
C GLY A 101 5.26 2.12 -6.49
N LEU A 102 4.21 1.41 -6.07
CA LEU A 102 3.55 1.63 -4.78
C LEU A 102 4.50 1.36 -3.60
N GLY A 103 5.32 0.30 -3.66
CA GLY A 103 6.34 0.04 -2.65
C GLY A 103 7.41 1.14 -2.59
N HIS A 104 7.84 1.68 -3.73
CA HIS A 104 8.76 2.81 -3.77
C HIS A 104 8.15 4.08 -3.15
N LEU A 105 6.89 4.37 -3.46
CA LEU A 105 6.16 5.50 -2.89
C LEU A 105 6.15 5.45 -1.35
N TYR A 106 5.96 4.27 -0.76
CA TYR A 106 5.98 4.11 0.70
C TYR A 106 7.32 4.49 1.35
N CYS A 107 8.43 4.36 0.61
CA CYS A 107 9.76 4.73 1.07
C CYS A 107 10.09 6.20 0.81
N GLU A 108 9.65 6.74 -0.33
CA GLU A 108 10.02 8.08 -0.80
C GLU A 108 9.14 9.19 -0.25
N HIS A 109 7.87 8.90 0.05
CA HIS A 109 6.94 9.92 0.50
C HIS A 109 7.02 10.08 2.02
N ALA A 110 7.39 11.29 2.49
CA ALA A 110 7.69 11.56 3.89
C ALA A 110 6.55 11.17 4.85
N GLU A 111 5.29 11.39 4.47
CA GLU A 111 4.14 11.01 5.31
C GLU A 111 3.94 9.50 5.43
N PHE A 112 4.05 8.75 4.33
CA PHE A 112 4.00 7.29 4.37
C PHE A 112 5.19 6.75 5.15
N ARG A 113 6.38 7.30 4.91
CA ARG A 113 7.59 6.91 5.64
C ARG A 113 7.41 7.10 7.15
N ARG A 114 6.89 8.25 7.58
CA ARG A 114 6.58 8.52 9.00
C ARG A 114 5.55 7.55 9.57
N LEU A 115 4.52 7.17 8.79
CA LEU A 115 3.54 6.17 9.19
C LEU A 115 4.22 4.82 9.49
N TYR A 116 5.02 4.32 8.55
CA TYR A 116 5.69 3.03 8.70
C TYR A 116 6.80 3.07 9.77
N ASP A 117 7.54 4.17 9.87
CA ASP A 117 8.57 4.39 10.89
C ASP A 117 7.98 4.36 12.31
N GLY A 118 6.69 4.72 12.46
CA GLY A 118 5.97 4.58 13.72
C GLY A 118 5.79 3.13 14.19
N TYR A 119 5.84 2.15 13.28
CA TYR A 119 5.82 0.73 13.60
C TYR A 119 7.25 0.17 13.76
N ASP A 120 8.08 0.36 12.72
CA ASP A 120 9.52 0.08 12.74
C ASP A 120 10.17 0.84 11.56
N PRO A 121 11.29 1.55 11.77
CA PRO A 121 11.96 2.32 10.72
C PRO A 121 12.47 1.48 9.54
N ARG A 122 12.55 0.16 9.70
CA ARG A 122 12.95 -0.80 8.65
C ARG A 122 11.74 -1.36 7.90
N LEU A 123 10.51 -1.10 8.34
CA LEU A 123 9.31 -1.68 7.77
C LEU A 123 9.07 -1.23 6.32
N ALA A 124 9.13 0.07 6.04
CA ALA A 124 8.93 0.60 4.69
C ALA A 124 9.88 -0.03 3.64
N PRO A 125 11.23 0.00 3.82
CA PRO A 125 12.14 -0.61 2.86
C PRO A 125 12.00 -2.15 2.78
N PHE A 126 11.66 -2.80 3.89
CA PHE A 126 11.39 -4.25 3.90
C PHE A 126 10.15 -4.60 3.09
N LEU A 127 9.05 -3.87 3.30
CA LEU A 127 7.79 -4.06 2.59
C LEU A 127 7.97 -3.79 1.10
N ALA A 128 8.64 -2.71 0.71
CA ALA A 128 8.95 -2.40 -0.68
C ALA A 128 9.73 -3.53 -1.37
N LYS A 129 10.73 -4.09 -0.68
CA LYS A 129 11.51 -5.24 -1.19
C LYS A 129 10.64 -6.49 -1.34
N ALA A 130 9.80 -6.80 -0.35
CA ALA A 130 8.94 -7.97 -0.37
C ALA A 130 7.84 -7.87 -1.45
N MET A 131 7.24 -6.68 -1.61
CA MET A 131 6.29 -6.35 -2.67
C MET A 131 6.89 -6.52 -4.06
N ARG A 132 8.15 -6.08 -4.26
CA ARG A 132 8.85 -6.25 -5.53
C ARG A 132 9.03 -7.72 -5.88
N LEU A 133 9.52 -8.53 -4.95
CA LEU A 133 9.71 -9.97 -5.17
C LEU A 133 8.39 -10.67 -5.53
N TYR A 134 7.30 -10.32 -4.84
CA TYR A 134 5.97 -10.83 -5.13
C TYR A 134 5.51 -10.41 -6.54
N ALA A 135 5.69 -9.14 -6.90
CA ALA A 135 5.30 -8.60 -8.20
C ALA A 135 6.04 -9.29 -9.36
N GLU A 136 7.35 -9.48 -9.23
CA GLU A 136 8.20 -10.10 -10.23
C GLU A 136 7.83 -11.58 -10.47
N THR A 137 7.31 -12.26 -9.44
CA THR A 137 6.99 -13.68 -9.48
C THR A 137 5.52 -13.99 -9.81
N HIS A 138 4.57 -13.18 -9.34
CA HIS A 138 3.14 -13.50 -9.39
C HIS A 138 2.30 -12.55 -10.25
N LEU A 139 2.81 -11.35 -10.58
CA LEU A 139 2.03 -10.36 -11.33
C LEU A 139 2.46 -10.32 -12.80
N PRO A 140 1.50 -10.15 -13.73
CA PRO A 140 1.81 -10.01 -15.14
C PRO A 140 2.61 -8.73 -15.38
N THR A 141 3.63 -8.82 -16.25
CA THR A 141 4.19 -7.63 -16.91
C THR A 141 3.09 -7.08 -17.83
N LYS A 142 2.69 -5.81 -17.67
CA LYS A 142 1.85 -5.17 -18.68
C LYS A 142 2.55 -5.30 -20.04
N LYS A 143 1.81 -5.80 -21.05
CA LYS A 143 2.21 -5.74 -22.45
C LYS A 143 2.14 -4.28 -22.93
#